data_AF-A0A5S9MA53-F1
#
_entry.id   AF-A0A5S9MA53-F1
#
_cell.length_a   1.000
_cell.length_b   1.000
_cell.length_c   1.000
_cell.angle_alpha   90.00
_cell.angle_beta   90.00
_cell.angle_gamma   90.00
#
_symmetry.space_group_name_H-M   'P 1'
#
loop_
_entity.id
_entity.type
_entity.pdbx_description
1 polymer ?
#
loop_
_entity_poly.entity_id
_entity_poly.type
_entity_poly.pdbx_seq_one_letter_code
_entity_poly.pdbx_strand_id
1 'polypeptide(L)'
;MSKETAGKLFHAGVAAVDVGGFGGTNFSKIENLRRQKALRYFDQWGIPTAASLAEVHTAFQNQTILASGGIQDALDVTKSMALGASAAGLAGFFLKSLTSGGESGLIADIMELQEDIKMMMTVLGVKTIEELRQAQVVISGETSHWLKERGVDTTYYSQRGM
;
A
#
# COMPACT_ATOMS: atom_id res chain seq x y z
N MET A 1 1.62 8.56 -3.75
CA MET A 1 2.41 9.76 -3.37
C MET A 1 3.88 9.62 -3.81
N SER A 2 4.53 10.67 -4.33
CA SER A 2 5.97 10.57 -4.68
C SER A 2 6.88 10.82 -3.46
N LYS A 3 8.15 10.37 -3.51
CA LYS A 3 9.14 10.66 -2.45
C LYS A 3 9.34 12.17 -2.23
N GLU A 4 9.29 12.99 -3.28
CA GLU A 4 9.43 14.44 -3.18
C GLU A 4 8.24 15.08 -2.46
N THR A 5 7.04 14.55 -2.69
CA THR A 5 5.82 15.02 -2.02
C THR A 5 5.85 14.67 -0.54
N ALA A 6 6.20 13.42 -0.22
CA ALA A 6 6.38 12.98 1.16
C ALA A 6 7.44 13.82 1.89
N GLY A 7 8.57 14.10 1.23
CA GLY A 7 9.63 14.95 1.78
C GLY A 7 9.16 16.36 2.12
N LYS A 8 8.35 16.99 1.26
CA LYS A 8 7.74 18.30 1.56
C LYS A 8 6.83 18.24 2.78
N LEU A 9 6.03 17.18 2.92
CA LEU A 9 5.11 17.00 4.05
C LEU A 9 5.88 16.77 5.36
N PHE A 10 6.88 15.89 5.36
CA PHE A 10 7.71 15.66 6.55
C PHE A 10 8.50 16.90 6.95
N HIS A 11 9.02 17.67 5.98
CA HIS A 11 9.67 18.95 6.27
C HIS A 11 8.71 19.97 6.90
N ALA A 12 7.41 19.92 6.55
CA ALA A 12 6.37 20.73 7.17
C ALA A 12 5.94 20.21 8.56
N GLY A 13 6.51 19.09 9.04
CA GLY A 13 6.29 18.59 10.40
C GLY A 13 5.11 17.63 10.56
N VAL A 14 4.57 17.05 9.48
CA VAL A 14 3.55 16.00 9.64
C VAL A 14 4.15 14.76 10.32
N ALA A 15 3.38 14.14 11.23
CA ALA A 15 3.83 12.94 11.95
C ALA A 15 3.77 11.65 11.11
N ALA A 16 2.92 11.63 10.10
CA ALA A 16 2.72 10.48 9.24
C ALA A 16 2.18 10.88 7.87
N VAL A 17 2.36 10.00 6.88
CA VAL A 17 1.74 10.10 5.56
C VAL A 17 1.08 8.78 5.19
N ASP A 18 -0.02 8.83 4.45
CA ASP A 18 -0.56 7.68 3.71
C ASP A 18 -0.24 7.88 2.23
N VAL A 19 0.38 6.88 1.59
CA VAL A 19 0.79 6.99 0.19
C VAL A 19 -0.37 7.08 -0.79
N GLY A 20 -1.55 6.55 -0.45
CA GLY A 20 -2.77 6.63 -1.27
C GLY A 20 -2.53 6.34 -2.75
N GLY A 21 -1.86 5.22 -3.05
CA GLY A 21 -1.34 4.92 -4.38
C GLY A 21 -2.40 4.54 -5.42
N PHE A 22 -1.97 4.47 -6.67
CA PHE A 22 -2.80 4.01 -7.78
C PHE A 22 -2.93 2.47 -7.78
N GLY A 23 -4.13 1.97 -8.06
CA GLY A 23 -4.42 0.53 -8.17
C GLY A 23 -5.81 0.12 -7.66
N GLY A 24 -6.49 0.98 -6.90
CA GLY A 24 -7.84 0.74 -6.38
C GLY A 24 -8.87 1.74 -6.88
N THR A 25 -9.59 2.36 -5.95
CA THR A 25 -10.56 3.41 -6.22
C THR A 25 -9.92 4.51 -7.07
N ASN A 26 -10.47 4.73 -8.26
CA ASN A 26 -9.92 5.66 -9.24
C ASN A 26 -10.76 6.94 -9.25
N PHE A 27 -10.33 7.94 -8.49
CA PHE A 27 -11.02 9.23 -8.41
C PHE A 27 -11.05 9.97 -9.75
N SER A 28 -10.02 9.84 -10.60
CA SER A 28 -10.06 10.41 -11.96
C SER A 28 -11.23 9.84 -12.77
N LYS A 29 -11.46 8.53 -12.70
CA LYS A 29 -12.62 7.87 -13.35
C LYS A 29 -13.95 8.29 -12.72
N ILE A 30 -14.03 8.33 -11.39
CA ILE A 30 -15.25 8.78 -10.69
C ILE A 30 -15.61 10.21 -11.11
N GLU A 31 -14.64 11.12 -11.13
CA GLU A 31 -14.88 12.50 -11.56
C GLU A 31 -15.17 12.61 -13.06
N ASN A 32 -14.61 11.74 -13.90
CA ASN A 32 -14.97 11.68 -15.32
C ASN A 32 -16.42 11.27 -15.55
N LEU A 33 -17.02 10.46 -14.67
CA LEU A 33 -18.46 10.15 -14.70
C LEU A 33 -19.33 11.33 -14.24
N ARG A 34 -18.78 12.27 -13.48
CA ARG A 34 -19.48 13.47 -12.99
C ARG A 34 -19.33 14.68 -13.92
N ARG A 35 -18.42 14.62 -14.89
CA ARG A 35 -18.11 15.71 -15.83
C ARG A 35 -18.93 15.59 -17.10
N GLN A 36 -19.27 16.75 -17.69
CA GLN A 36 -19.81 16.80 -19.06
C GLN A 36 -18.76 16.37 -20.10
N LYS A 37 -17.50 16.76 -19.91
CA LYS A 37 -16.37 16.36 -20.77
C LYS A 37 -15.36 15.56 -19.95
N ALA A 38 -15.23 14.28 -20.29
CA ALA A 38 -14.30 13.37 -19.64
C ALA A 38 -12.84 13.67 -20.03
N LEU A 39 -11.95 13.67 -19.05
CA LEU A 39 -10.50 13.81 -19.19
C LEU A 39 -9.85 12.43 -19.08
N ARG A 40 -10.13 11.55 -20.05
CA ARG A 40 -9.75 10.11 -20.00
C ARG A 40 -8.25 9.85 -19.92
N TYR A 41 -7.42 10.80 -20.33
CA TYR A 41 -5.98 10.71 -20.25
C TYR A 41 -5.45 10.62 -18.80
N PHE A 42 -6.25 11.01 -17.79
CA PHE A 42 -5.92 10.82 -16.38
C PHE A 42 -6.45 9.53 -15.75
N ASP A 43 -7.15 8.68 -16.52
CA ASP A 43 -7.73 7.44 -15.98
C ASP A 43 -6.65 6.43 -15.52
N GLN A 44 -5.44 6.53 -16.03
CA GLN A 44 -4.29 5.69 -15.64
C GLN A 44 -3.17 6.51 -14.98
N TRP A 45 -3.49 7.74 -14.54
CA TRP A 45 -2.52 8.62 -13.91
C TRP A 45 -2.35 8.30 -12.43
N GLY A 46 -1.10 8.16 -12.00
CA GLY A 46 -0.73 7.99 -10.60
C GLY A 46 0.50 7.13 -10.44
N ILE A 47 0.99 7.02 -9.21
CA ILE A 47 2.11 6.14 -8.85
C ILE A 47 1.50 4.87 -8.26
N PRO A 48 1.80 3.68 -8.80
CA PRO A 48 1.32 2.41 -8.23
C PRO A 48 1.66 2.31 -6.73
N THR A 49 0.74 1.78 -5.93
CA THR A 49 0.88 1.74 -4.46
C THR A 49 2.19 1.11 -3.99
N ALA A 50 2.60 -0.03 -4.56
CA ALA A 50 3.85 -0.69 -4.19
C ALA A 50 5.08 0.19 -4.49
N ALA A 51 5.12 0.84 -5.66
CA ALA A 51 6.22 1.73 -6.03
C ALA A 51 6.24 2.99 -5.13
N SER A 52 5.07 3.56 -4.89
CA SER A 52 4.89 4.73 -4.02
C SER A 52 5.36 4.45 -2.59
N LEU A 53 4.95 3.32 -2.01
CA LEU A 53 5.34 2.90 -0.68
C LEU A 53 6.85 2.66 -0.60
N ALA A 54 7.42 1.91 -1.55
CA ALA A 54 8.85 1.60 -1.52
C ALA A 54 9.73 2.84 -1.72
N GLU A 55 9.34 3.76 -2.61
CA GLU A 55 10.04 5.04 -2.78
C GLU A 55 10.04 5.89 -1.49
N VAL A 56 8.89 6.01 -0.83
CA VAL A 56 8.76 6.84 0.37
C VAL A 56 9.46 6.18 1.56
N HIS A 57 9.30 4.87 1.74
CA HIS A 57 9.93 4.13 2.83
C HIS A 57 11.45 4.16 2.73
N THR A 58 12.03 3.91 1.55
CA THR A 58 13.49 3.93 1.39
C THR A 58 14.10 5.31 1.62
N ALA A 59 13.39 6.39 1.28
CA ALA A 59 13.84 7.75 1.52
C ALA A 59 13.67 8.21 2.99
N PHE A 60 12.70 7.66 3.73
CA PHE A 60 12.29 8.15 5.05
C PHE A 60 12.04 7.01 6.05
N GLN A 61 12.99 6.10 6.21
CA GLN A 61 12.85 4.86 7.00
C GLN A 61 12.37 5.04 8.45
N ASN A 62 12.65 6.20 9.07
CA ASN A 62 12.27 6.51 10.44
C ASN A 62 10.91 7.22 10.58
N GLN A 63 10.19 7.44 9.47
CA GLN A 63 8.89 8.11 9.47
C GLN A 63 7.74 7.11 9.48
N THR A 64 6.59 7.53 10.00
CA THR A 64 5.37 6.71 9.96
C THR A 64 4.74 6.81 8.57
N ILE A 65 4.68 5.69 7.86
CA ILE A 65 4.17 5.62 6.48
C ILE A 65 3.08 4.58 6.43
N LEU A 66 1.88 4.98 6.04
CA LEU A 66 0.74 4.10 5.82
C LEU A 66 0.63 3.76 4.33
N ALA A 67 0.10 2.58 4.05
CA ALA A 67 -0.16 2.11 2.70
C ALA A 67 -1.67 2.00 2.47
N SER A 68 -2.20 2.80 1.56
CA SER A 68 -3.54 2.59 1.00
C SER A 68 -3.53 2.76 -0.51
N GLY A 69 -4.67 2.47 -1.13
CA GLY A 69 -4.86 2.49 -2.58
C GLY A 69 -4.74 1.08 -3.18
N GLY A 70 -5.88 0.46 -3.46
CA GLY A 70 -5.91 -0.82 -4.17
C GLY A 70 -5.64 -2.07 -3.34
N ILE A 71 -5.48 -1.94 -2.02
CA ILE A 71 -5.38 -3.07 -1.08
C ILE A 71 -6.74 -3.75 -1.00
N GLN A 72 -6.78 -5.05 -1.34
CA GLN A 72 -8.03 -5.80 -1.47
C GLN A 72 -8.12 -7.03 -0.58
N ASP A 73 -6.99 -7.58 -0.14
CA ASP A 73 -6.94 -8.83 0.61
C ASP A 73 -5.77 -8.88 1.61
N ALA A 74 -5.67 -9.99 2.34
CA ALA A 74 -4.63 -10.23 3.33
C ALA A 74 -3.22 -10.26 2.71
N LEU A 75 -3.10 -10.67 1.44
CA LEU A 75 -1.81 -10.73 0.76
C LEU A 75 -1.30 -9.34 0.42
N ASP A 76 -2.18 -8.44 -0.02
CA ASP A 76 -1.86 -7.03 -0.24
C ASP A 76 -1.47 -6.33 1.06
N VAL A 77 -2.18 -6.61 2.17
CA VAL A 77 -1.80 -6.11 3.49
C VAL A 77 -0.40 -6.61 3.87
N THR A 78 -0.18 -7.92 3.78
CA THR A 78 1.10 -8.55 4.14
C THR A 78 2.26 -8.00 3.30
N LYS A 79 2.07 -7.85 1.98
CA LYS A 79 3.05 -7.20 1.09
C LYS A 79 3.31 -5.75 1.47
N SER A 80 2.27 -5.00 1.84
CA SER A 80 2.40 -3.60 2.26
C SER A 80 3.23 -3.48 3.53
N MET A 81 2.97 -4.33 4.53
CA MET A 81 3.77 -4.39 5.75
C MET A 81 5.22 -4.74 5.43
N ALA A 82 5.46 -5.80 4.64
CA ALA A 82 6.79 -6.21 4.22
C ALA A 82 7.52 -5.15 3.38
N LEU A 83 6.81 -4.27 2.67
CA LEU A 83 7.41 -3.13 1.96
C LEU A 83 7.73 -1.93 2.89
N GLY A 84 7.45 -2.04 4.18
CA GLY A 84 7.86 -1.10 5.22
C GLY A 84 6.72 -0.24 5.79
N ALA A 85 5.46 -0.46 5.39
CA ALA A 85 4.33 0.27 5.92
C ALA A 85 4.15 0.03 7.44
N SER A 86 3.76 1.07 8.16
CA SER A 86 3.35 0.99 9.57
C SER A 86 1.92 0.48 9.72
N ALA A 87 1.07 0.69 8.71
CA ALA A 87 -0.31 0.19 8.64
C ALA A 87 -0.78 0.13 7.18
N ALA A 88 -1.78 -0.72 6.92
CA ALA A 88 -2.46 -0.85 5.63
C ALA A 88 -3.93 -0.40 5.73
N GLY A 89 -4.39 0.41 4.77
CA GLY A 89 -5.73 0.96 4.70
C GLY A 89 -6.55 0.40 3.54
N LEU A 90 -7.75 -0.09 3.85
CA LEU A 90 -8.73 -0.59 2.89
C LEU A 90 -9.99 0.26 2.96
N ALA A 91 -10.52 0.68 1.82
CA ALA A 91 -11.74 1.48 1.73
C ALA A 91 -12.80 0.80 0.87
N GLY A 92 -12.55 0.66 -0.44
CA GLY A 92 -13.51 0.09 -1.38
C GLY A 92 -13.96 -1.35 -1.04
N PHE A 93 -13.05 -2.16 -0.49
CA PHE A 93 -13.35 -3.51 -0.02
C PHE A 93 -14.40 -3.51 1.10
N PHE A 94 -14.15 -2.79 2.20
CA PHE A 94 -15.08 -2.73 3.32
C PHE A 94 -16.39 -2.04 2.98
N LEU A 95 -16.36 -0.99 2.13
CA LEU A 95 -17.59 -0.37 1.64
C LEU A 95 -18.44 -1.37 0.87
N LYS A 96 -17.83 -2.16 -0.04
CA LYS A 96 -18.53 -3.20 -0.79
C LYS A 96 -19.13 -4.24 0.15
N SER A 97 -18.33 -4.77 1.07
CA SER A 97 -18.75 -5.74 2.08
C SER A 97 -19.97 -5.24 2.87
N LEU A 98 -19.90 -4.02 3.40
CA LEU A 98 -21.02 -3.40 4.13
C LEU A 98 -22.28 -3.27 3.26
N THR A 99 -22.13 -2.83 2.01
CA THR A 99 -23.28 -2.62 1.12
C THR A 99 -23.94 -3.93 0.67
N SER A 100 -23.20 -5.03 0.58
CA SER A 100 -23.73 -6.34 0.15
C SER A 100 -24.14 -7.25 1.29
N GLY A 101 -23.39 -7.24 2.39
CA GLY A 101 -23.52 -8.16 3.53
C GLY A 101 -24.00 -7.50 4.83
N GLY A 102 -24.21 -6.18 4.83
CA GLY A 102 -24.56 -5.43 6.04
C GLY A 102 -23.44 -5.43 7.07
N GLU A 103 -23.76 -4.97 8.28
CA GLU A 103 -22.81 -4.89 9.39
C GLU A 103 -22.22 -6.26 9.75
N SER A 104 -23.06 -7.29 9.78
CA SER A 104 -22.65 -8.66 10.13
C SER A 104 -21.65 -9.23 9.13
N GLY A 105 -21.87 -9.01 7.83
CA GLY A 105 -20.94 -9.42 6.77
C GLY A 105 -19.62 -8.68 6.86
N LEU A 106 -19.66 -7.37 7.11
CA LEU A 106 -18.44 -6.58 7.30
C LEU A 106 -17.59 -7.08 8.47
N ILE A 107 -18.22 -7.40 9.61
CA ILE A 107 -17.51 -7.95 10.77
C ILE A 107 -16.86 -9.30 10.43
N ALA A 108 -17.59 -10.18 9.74
CA ALA A 108 -17.07 -11.48 9.32
C ALA A 108 -15.86 -11.35 8.40
N ASP A 109 -15.94 -10.48 7.37
CA ASP A 109 -14.86 -10.25 6.43
C ASP A 109 -13.61 -9.65 7.11
N ILE A 110 -13.79 -8.77 8.10
CA ILE A 110 -12.66 -8.22 8.89
C ILE A 110 -11.99 -9.33 9.71
N MET A 111 -12.78 -10.21 10.33
CA MET A 111 -12.25 -11.32 11.12
C MET A 111 -11.49 -12.33 10.24
N GLU A 112 -12.02 -12.64 9.06
CA GLU A 112 -11.36 -13.52 8.07
C GLU A 112 -10.05 -12.90 7.59
N LEU A 113 -10.07 -11.60 7.22
CA LEU A 113 -8.87 -10.87 6.82
C LEU A 113 -7.77 -10.93 7.91
N GLN A 114 -8.14 -10.77 9.18
CA GLN A 114 -7.20 -10.87 10.29
C GLN A 114 -6.61 -12.27 10.45
N GLU A 115 -7.42 -13.31 10.24
CA GLU A 115 -6.96 -14.70 10.33
C GLU A 115 -6.02 -15.06 9.18
N ASP A 116 -6.35 -14.64 7.96
CA ASP A 116 -5.50 -14.85 6.79
C ASP A 116 -4.14 -14.16 6.93
N ILE A 117 -4.08 -12.96 7.50
CA ILE A 117 -2.81 -12.28 7.80
C ILE A 117 -1.96 -13.12 8.78
N LYS A 118 -2.56 -13.69 9.83
CA LYS A 118 -1.84 -14.57 10.78
C LYS A 118 -1.36 -15.85 10.10
N MET A 119 -2.15 -16.42 9.19
CA MET A 119 -1.74 -17.59 8.40
C MET A 119 -0.54 -17.26 7.51
N MET A 120 -0.54 -16.09 6.86
CA MET A 120 0.61 -15.63 6.07
C MET A 120 1.85 -15.39 6.94
N MET A 121 1.69 -14.76 8.10
CA MET A 121 2.78 -14.59 9.07
C MET A 121 3.36 -15.94 9.52
N THR A 122 2.50 -16.94 9.74
CA THR A 122 2.91 -18.30 10.10
C THR A 122 3.74 -18.95 8.98
N VAL A 123 3.30 -18.83 7.72
CA VAL A 123 4.02 -19.35 6.55
C VAL A 123 5.38 -18.66 6.38
N LEU A 124 5.45 -17.37 6.68
CA LEU A 124 6.69 -16.57 6.63
C LEU A 124 7.60 -16.79 7.85
N GLY A 125 7.13 -17.51 8.88
CA GLY A 125 7.88 -17.75 10.11
C GLY A 125 8.06 -16.52 11.01
N VAL A 126 7.22 -15.50 10.84
CA VAL A 126 7.26 -14.24 11.62
C VAL A 126 6.18 -14.22 12.70
N LYS A 127 6.49 -13.68 13.88
CA LYS A 127 5.63 -13.69 15.06
C LYS A 127 5.04 -12.31 15.39
N THR A 128 5.66 -11.26 14.88
CA THR A 128 5.27 -9.87 15.16
C THR A 128 5.10 -9.07 13.86
N ILE A 129 4.37 -7.97 13.93
CA ILE A 129 4.22 -7.06 12.80
C ILE A 129 5.57 -6.43 12.44
N GLU A 130 6.41 -6.18 13.44
CA GLU A 130 7.78 -5.70 13.29
C GLU A 130 8.64 -6.69 12.49
N GLU A 131 8.58 -7.99 12.81
CA GLU A 131 9.24 -9.04 12.03
C GLU A 131 8.67 -9.12 10.61
N LEU A 132 7.34 -9.04 10.44
CA LEU A 132 6.72 -9.01 9.12
C LEU A 132 7.21 -7.83 8.27
N ARG A 133 7.40 -6.65 8.87
CA ARG A 133 7.95 -5.47 8.19
C ARG A 133 9.40 -5.66 7.73
N GLN A 134 10.15 -6.56 8.38
CA GLN A 134 11.51 -6.93 8.00
C GLN A 134 11.59 -8.16 7.11
N ALA A 135 10.47 -8.82 6.82
CA ALA A 135 10.43 -9.98 5.94
C ALA A 135 11.11 -9.69 4.59
N GLN A 136 11.90 -10.64 4.12
CA GLN A 136 12.59 -10.53 2.84
C GLN A 136 11.59 -10.61 1.69
N VAL A 137 11.62 -9.63 0.80
CA VAL A 137 10.75 -9.61 -0.39
C VAL A 137 11.56 -9.33 -1.64
N VAL A 138 11.24 -10.06 -2.71
CA VAL A 138 11.82 -9.86 -4.03
C VAL A 138 10.88 -8.99 -4.85
N ILE A 139 11.36 -7.81 -5.26
CA ILE A 139 10.60 -6.90 -6.13
C ILE A 139 11.00 -7.15 -7.58
N SER A 140 10.03 -7.53 -8.40
CA SER A 140 10.20 -7.88 -9.82
C SER A 140 9.30 -7.03 -10.75
N GLY A 141 9.47 -7.20 -12.06
CA GLY A 141 8.63 -6.58 -13.11
C GLY A 141 8.67 -5.05 -13.12
N GLU A 142 7.54 -4.44 -13.50
CA GLU A 142 7.39 -2.98 -13.64
C GLU A 142 7.72 -2.22 -12.35
N THR A 143 7.36 -2.76 -11.18
CA THR A 143 7.70 -2.14 -9.90
C THR A 143 9.21 -2.09 -9.68
N SER A 144 9.93 -3.18 -10.03
CA SER A 144 11.40 -3.22 -9.94
C SER A 144 12.04 -2.22 -10.91
N HIS A 145 11.54 -2.16 -12.15
CA HIS A 145 12.01 -1.19 -13.14
C HIS A 145 11.79 0.23 -12.66
N TRP A 146 10.57 0.58 -12.24
CA TRP A 146 10.23 1.89 -11.70
C TRP A 146 11.16 2.31 -10.55
N LEU A 147 11.35 1.44 -9.56
CA LEU A 147 12.18 1.74 -8.40
C LEU A 147 13.65 1.97 -8.78
N LYS A 148 14.20 1.16 -9.68
CA LYS A 148 15.58 1.32 -10.16
C LYS A 148 15.77 2.63 -10.92
N GLU A 149 14.86 2.97 -11.83
CA GLU A 149 14.88 4.26 -12.55
C GLU A 149 14.75 5.46 -11.60
N ARG A 150 14.14 5.25 -10.44
CA ARG A 150 13.96 6.27 -9.40
C ARG A 150 15.09 6.31 -8.37
N GLY A 151 16.14 5.52 -8.60
CA GLY A 151 17.35 5.45 -7.77
C GLY A 151 17.15 4.68 -6.45
N VAL A 152 16.16 3.80 -6.39
CA VAL A 152 15.90 2.95 -5.22
C VAL A 152 16.59 1.61 -5.40
N ASP A 153 17.50 1.27 -4.49
CA ASP A 153 18.13 -0.04 -4.44
C ASP A 153 17.14 -1.08 -3.91
N THR A 154 16.59 -1.90 -4.81
CA THR A 154 15.64 -2.95 -4.44
C THR A 154 16.27 -4.11 -3.67
N THR A 155 17.61 -4.24 -3.67
CA THR A 155 18.28 -5.32 -2.93
C THR A 155 18.11 -5.18 -1.41
N TYR A 156 17.94 -3.94 -0.94
CA TYR A 156 17.56 -3.61 0.44
C TYR A 156 16.36 -4.43 0.94
N TYR A 157 15.38 -4.73 0.08
CA TYR A 157 14.20 -5.50 0.44
C TYR A 157 14.45 -7.02 0.47
N SER A 158 15.30 -7.51 -0.44
CA SER A 158 15.59 -8.94 -0.56
C SER A 158 16.66 -9.45 0.42
N GLN A 159 17.49 -8.55 0.97
CA GLN A 159 18.66 -8.90 1.79
C GLN A 159 18.55 -8.41 3.24
N ARG A 160 17.32 -8.18 3.74
CA ARG A 160 17.11 -7.82 5.15
C ARG A 160 17.57 -8.96 6.05
N GLY A 161 18.25 -8.62 7.14
CA GLY A 161 18.67 -9.60 8.13
C GLY A 161 17.46 -10.16 8.90
N MET A 162 17.48 -11.47 9.16
CA MET A 162 16.87 -12.03 10.36
C MET A 162 17.85 -11.91 11.52
#